data_AF-A0A940W0J0-F1
#
_entry.id   AF-A0A940W0J0-F1
#
_cell.length_a   1.000
_cell.length_b   1.000
_cell.length_c   1.000
_cell.angle_alpha   90.00
_cell.angle_beta   90.00
_cell.angle_gamma   90.00
#
_symmetry.space_group_name_H-M   'P 1'
#
loop_
_entity.id
_entity.type
_entity.pdbx_description
1 polymer ?
#
loop_
_entity_poly.entity_id
_entity_poly.type
_entity_poly.pdbx_seq_one_letter_code
_entity_poly.pdbx_strand_id
1 'polypeptide(L)'
;MNGSRNATRSGSRPPENGASPLGRYWRLIALSLGAAGVFAVLFYLWGRELFPGGAGRWGEAFPFVGAVALTLAVALFLSEWFGFAGREVRKVRLAARDFLFLCSLALLLFFAAKAVIDLIAEIPSLGRGVPTRVYAYLIPLPAFAMVVRVLINSETSILFTVAASVLSAAAAAGSWPALLFLLLSGTAGAARARRVPDRYRMLMAGVQTAPVCALAAAALEFSFHGGGGVLWAGVFGAVNGLLSGPIALAVMPVAESAFGYASDIRLMELSGTGHPLLSRLMMETPGTFHHSVVVGTLAEAGA
;
A
#
# COMPACT_ATOMS: atom_id res chain seq x y z
N MET A 1 53.96 -15.41 -42.44
CA MET A 1 53.77 -14.05 -43.00
C MET A 1 52.57 -14.10 -43.93
N ASN A 2 51.77 -13.03 -44.01
CA ASN A 2 50.31 -12.96 -44.31
C ASN A 2 49.46 -13.31 -43.08
N GLY A 3 48.53 -12.50 -42.58
CA GLY A 3 47.79 -11.34 -43.10
C GLY A 3 46.38 -11.54 -42.51
N SER A 4 45.72 -10.64 -41.80
CA SER A 4 45.25 -9.33 -42.21
C SER A 4 44.16 -8.94 -41.19
N ARG A 5 43.93 -7.63 -41.03
CA ARG A 5 42.67 -7.01 -40.58
C ARG A 5 42.28 -7.15 -39.09
N ASN A 6 42.89 -6.30 -38.27
CA ASN A 6 42.17 -5.68 -37.15
C ASN A 6 41.13 -4.71 -37.74
N ALA A 7 39.91 -5.20 -37.96
CA ALA A 7 38.75 -4.37 -38.22
C ALA A 7 37.99 -4.19 -36.90
N THR A 8 38.08 -2.99 -36.35
CA THR A 8 37.26 -2.47 -35.26
C THR A 8 35.77 -2.62 -35.59
N ARG A 9 35.11 -3.64 -35.04
CA ARG A 9 33.64 -3.66 -34.98
C ARG A 9 33.21 -2.81 -33.80
N SER A 10 32.92 -1.55 -34.11
CA SER A 10 32.10 -0.66 -33.31
C SER A 10 30.70 -1.27 -33.13
N GLY A 11 30.51 -2.01 -32.04
CA GLY A 11 29.19 -2.42 -31.58
C GLY A 11 28.53 -1.24 -30.86
N SER A 12 27.77 -0.44 -31.60
CA SER A 12 26.82 0.52 -31.04
C SER A 12 25.83 -0.24 -30.15
N ARG A 13 25.99 -0.12 -28.83
CA ARG A 13 24.95 -0.52 -27.87
C ARG A 13 23.66 0.23 -28.24
N PRO A 14 22.50 -0.43 -28.36
CA PRO A 14 21.25 0.30 -28.48
C PRO A 14 21.07 1.17 -27.23
N PRO A 15 20.49 2.38 -27.36
CA PRO A 15 20.31 3.26 -26.22
C PRO A 15 19.39 2.58 -25.19
N GLU A 16 19.92 2.30 -24.01
CA GLU A 16 19.10 2.05 -22.83
C GLU A 16 18.13 3.24 -22.70
N ASN A 17 16.84 2.95 -22.63
CA ASN A 17 15.78 3.95 -22.49
C ASN A 17 16.18 5.03 -21.48
N GLY A 18 16.46 6.22 -22.03
CA GLY A 18 17.18 7.31 -21.38
C GLY A 18 16.36 8.06 -20.34
N ALA A 19 16.24 7.49 -19.13
CA ALA A 19 16.00 8.30 -17.94
C ALA A 19 17.31 8.38 -17.16
N SER A 20 17.97 9.54 -17.22
CA SER A 20 19.14 9.83 -16.38
C SER A 20 18.79 9.58 -14.90
N PRO A 21 19.75 9.15 -14.06
CA PRO A 21 19.50 8.95 -12.62
C PRO A 21 18.86 10.19 -11.97
N LEU A 22 19.29 11.37 -12.42
CA LEU A 22 18.71 12.67 -12.07
C LEU A 22 17.25 12.80 -12.52
N GLY A 23 16.91 12.42 -13.75
CA GLY A 23 15.53 12.45 -14.25
C GLY A 23 14.58 11.53 -13.49
N ARG A 24 15.07 10.37 -13.02
CA ARG A 24 14.29 9.46 -12.15
C ARG A 24 14.04 10.09 -10.77
N TYR A 25 15.06 10.74 -10.21
CA TYR A 25 14.96 11.45 -8.93
C TYR A 25 13.99 12.64 -9.00
N TRP A 26 14.08 13.47 -10.04
CA TRP A 26 13.15 14.59 -10.26
C TRP A 26 11.70 14.14 -10.50
N ARG A 27 11.49 13.00 -11.17
CA ARG A 27 10.15 12.41 -11.32
C ARG A 27 9.57 11.97 -9.98
N LEU A 28 10.37 11.32 -9.12
CA LEU A 28 9.94 10.93 -7.77
C LEU A 28 9.59 12.16 -6.92
N ILE A 29 10.39 13.23 -7.02
CA ILE A 29 10.12 14.50 -6.33
C ILE A 29 8.83 15.13 -6.86
N ALA A 30 8.65 15.23 -8.17
CA ALA A 30 7.44 15.80 -8.77
C ALA A 30 6.17 15.03 -8.39
N LEU A 31 6.24 13.69 -8.38
CA LEU A 31 5.14 12.82 -7.90
C LEU A 31 4.87 13.04 -6.41
N SER A 32 5.91 13.18 -5.59
CA SER A 32 5.76 13.46 -4.16
C SER A 32 5.15 14.84 -3.89
N LEU A 33 5.52 15.86 -4.66
CA LEU A 33 4.97 17.21 -4.57
C LEU A 33 3.52 17.25 -5.03
N GLY A 34 3.17 16.52 -6.08
CA GLY A 34 1.79 16.35 -6.54
C GLY A 34 0.92 15.64 -5.49
N ALA A 35 1.42 14.53 -4.93
CA ALA A 35 0.74 13.83 -3.85
C ALA A 35 0.59 14.70 -2.59
N ALA A 36 1.65 15.43 -2.21
CA ALA A 36 1.62 16.36 -1.08
C ALA A 36 0.61 17.50 -1.29
N GLY A 37 0.51 18.04 -2.52
CA GLY A 37 -0.49 19.05 -2.87
C GLY A 37 -1.92 18.50 -2.77
N VAL A 38 -2.18 17.31 -3.30
CA VAL A 38 -3.49 16.64 -3.18
C VAL A 38 -3.83 16.38 -1.72
N PHE A 39 -2.89 15.83 -0.94
CA PHE A 39 -3.10 15.60 0.48
C PHE A 39 -3.31 16.90 1.25
N ALA A 40 -2.60 17.98 0.94
CA ALA A 40 -2.80 19.29 1.57
C ALA A 40 -4.19 19.86 1.28
N VAL A 41 -4.68 19.73 0.04
CA VAL A 41 -6.05 20.14 -0.33
C VAL A 41 -7.09 19.28 0.37
N LEU A 42 -6.91 17.96 0.40
CA LEU A 42 -7.80 17.06 1.12
C LEU A 42 -7.81 17.37 2.61
N PHE A 43 -6.65 17.67 3.19
CA PHE A 43 -6.55 18.05 4.59
C PHE A 43 -7.18 19.40 4.88
N TYR A 44 -7.09 20.36 3.96
CA TYR A 44 -7.76 21.64 4.05
C TYR A 44 -9.28 21.50 4.03
N LEU A 45 -9.80 20.72 3.08
CA LEU A 45 -11.22 20.43 2.96
C LEU A 45 -11.74 19.71 4.20
N TRP A 46 -10.96 18.76 4.70
CA TRP A 46 -11.37 17.83 5.74
C TRP A 46 -11.06 18.32 7.18
N GLY A 47 -10.14 19.27 7.35
CA GLY A 47 -9.86 19.93 8.63
C GLY A 47 -11.05 20.67 9.23
N ARG A 48 -11.99 21.11 8.38
CA ARG A 48 -13.26 21.71 8.81
C ARG A 48 -14.20 20.74 9.51
N GLU A 49 -14.07 19.43 9.23
CA GLU A 49 -14.89 18.39 9.86
C GLU A 49 -14.24 17.78 11.10
N LEU A 50 -12.91 17.66 11.13
CA LEU A 50 -12.15 17.18 12.30
C LEU A 50 -12.27 18.07 13.54
N PHE A 51 -12.31 19.38 13.32
CA PHE A 51 -12.29 20.38 14.38
C PHE A 51 -13.53 21.26 14.20
N PRO A 52 -14.65 20.97 14.89
CA PRO A 52 -15.82 21.84 14.84
C PRO A 52 -15.41 23.25 15.26
N GLY A 53 -15.86 24.26 14.52
CA GLY A 53 -15.49 25.65 14.75
C GLY A 53 -15.75 26.05 16.21
N GLY A 54 -14.69 26.46 16.92
CA GLY A 54 -14.81 26.94 18.29
C GLY A 54 -15.56 28.28 18.33
N ALA A 55 -16.43 28.49 19.32
CA ALA A 55 -17.06 29.79 19.52
C ALA A 55 -16.00 30.84 19.92
N GLY A 56 -15.86 31.91 19.12
CA GLY A 56 -14.94 33.02 19.40
C GLY A 56 -14.26 33.59 18.15
N ARG A 57 -13.43 34.63 18.33
CA ARG A 57 -12.72 35.38 17.25
C ARG A 57 -11.82 34.53 16.35
N TRP A 58 -11.56 33.29 16.73
CA TRP A 58 -10.71 32.32 16.02
C TRP A 58 -11.50 31.14 15.45
N GLY A 59 -12.84 31.12 15.56
CA GLY A 59 -13.67 29.99 15.15
C GLY A 59 -13.55 29.58 13.69
N GLU A 60 -13.30 30.54 12.78
CA GLU A 60 -13.07 30.25 11.36
C GLU A 60 -11.63 29.77 11.06
N ALA A 61 -10.65 30.17 11.87
CA ALA A 61 -9.25 29.78 11.69
C ALA A 61 -8.90 28.45 12.39
N PHE A 62 -9.64 28.09 13.44
CA PHE A 62 -9.42 26.87 14.23
C PHE A 62 -9.41 25.57 13.41
N PRO A 63 -10.36 25.32 12.47
CA PRO A 63 -10.31 24.13 11.62
C PRO A 63 -9.11 24.11 10.67
N PHE A 64 -8.69 25.26 10.17
CA PHE A 64 -7.50 25.36 9.31
C PHE A 64 -6.22 25.11 10.10
N VAL A 65 -6.08 25.73 11.28
CA VAL A 65 -4.93 25.55 12.16
C VAL A 65 -4.86 24.11 12.68
N GLY A 66 -6.00 23.51 13.04
CA GLY A 66 -6.07 22.09 13.41
C GLY A 66 -5.68 21.17 12.26
N ALA A 67 -6.09 21.50 11.03
CA ALA A 67 -5.66 20.78 9.83
C ALA A 67 -4.13 20.81 9.67
N VAL A 68 -3.54 22.00 9.72
CA VAL A 68 -2.09 22.18 9.58
C VAL A 68 -1.33 21.52 10.73
N ALA A 69 -1.85 21.58 11.96
CA ALA A 69 -1.23 20.93 13.11
C ALA A 69 -1.26 19.40 12.99
N LEU A 70 -2.37 18.81 12.55
CA LEU A 70 -2.49 17.37 12.40
C LEU A 70 -1.66 16.86 11.20
N THR A 71 -1.59 17.58 10.07
CA THR A 71 -0.65 17.23 8.98
C THR A 71 0.79 17.22 9.45
N LEU A 72 1.21 18.26 10.19
CA LEU A 72 2.55 18.34 10.75
C LEU A 72 2.81 17.19 11.72
N ALA A 73 1.87 16.90 12.61
CA ALA A 73 1.99 15.79 13.56
C ALA A 73 2.12 14.44 12.86
N VAL A 74 1.31 14.18 11.82
CA VAL A 74 1.38 12.94 11.02
C VAL A 74 2.70 12.85 10.26
N ALA A 75 3.14 13.94 9.64
CA ALA A 75 4.42 13.97 8.93
C ALA A 75 5.60 13.71 9.87
N LEU A 76 5.61 14.35 11.04
CA LEU A 76 6.62 14.11 12.08
C LEU A 76 6.59 12.66 12.55
N PHE A 77 5.42 12.12 12.88
CA PHE A 77 5.25 10.73 13.28
C PHE A 77 5.81 9.75 12.24
N LEU A 78 5.43 9.91 10.97
CA LEU A 78 5.92 9.05 9.89
C LEU A 78 7.42 9.19 9.68
N SER A 79 7.95 10.42 9.78
CA SER A 79 9.38 10.69 9.61
C SER A 79 10.23 10.06 10.70
N GLU A 80 9.82 10.19 11.97
CA GLU A 80 10.52 9.59 13.10
C GLU A 80 10.33 8.08 13.10
N TRP A 81 9.13 7.57 12.82
CA TRP A 81 8.84 6.14 12.83
C TRP A 81 9.66 5.38 11.78
N PHE A 82 9.58 5.79 10.52
CA PHE A 82 10.33 5.12 9.44
C PHE A 82 11.81 5.53 9.43
N GLY A 83 12.15 6.74 9.88
CA GLY A 83 13.53 7.18 10.01
C GLY A 83 14.28 6.46 11.14
N PHE A 84 13.61 6.18 12.26
CA PHE A 84 14.14 5.32 13.32
C PHE A 84 14.27 3.87 12.83
N ALA A 85 13.22 3.33 12.21
CA ALA A 85 13.26 1.96 11.69
C ALA A 85 14.37 1.75 10.65
N GLY A 86 14.59 2.73 9.77
CA GLY A 86 15.65 2.69 8.76
C GLY A 86 17.07 2.74 9.32
N ARG A 87 17.25 3.36 10.50
CA ARG A 87 18.54 3.46 11.19
C ARG A 87 18.84 2.24 12.04
N GLU A 88 17.84 1.77 12.81
CA GLU A 88 18.06 0.79 13.87
C GLU A 88 17.68 -0.65 13.47
N VAL A 89 16.73 -0.84 12.55
CA VAL A 89 16.30 -2.20 12.16
C VAL A 89 17.13 -2.68 10.99
N ARG A 90 18.09 -3.58 11.26
CA ARG A 90 19.09 -4.07 10.27
C ARG A 90 18.50 -4.56 8.93
N LYS A 91 17.30 -5.13 8.94
CA LYS A 91 16.59 -5.64 7.75
C LYS A 91 15.73 -4.59 7.04
N VAL A 92 15.56 -3.41 7.61
CA VAL A 92 14.78 -2.29 7.08
C VAL A 92 15.76 -1.26 6.55
N ARG A 93 16.27 -1.50 5.35
CA ARG A 93 17.10 -0.51 4.64
C ARG A 93 16.21 0.24 3.66
N LEU A 94 15.61 1.33 4.13
CA LEU A 94 14.72 2.15 3.33
C LEU A 94 15.54 3.12 2.49
N ALA A 95 15.45 3.01 1.16
CA ALA A 95 15.85 4.10 0.30
C ALA A 95 14.85 5.26 0.43
N ALA A 96 15.24 6.48 0.02
CA ALA A 96 14.34 7.64 0.04
C ALA A 96 13.01 7.38 -0.70
N ARG A 97 13.04 6.55 -1.77
CA ARG A 97 11.84 6.13 -2.49
C ARG A 97 10.89 5.29 -1.62
N ASP A 98 11.44 4.39 -0.80
CA ASP A 98 10.67 3.45 0.01
C ASP A 98 10.03 4.22 1.18
N PHE A 99 10.76 5.17 1.75
CA PHE A 99 10.23 6.10 2.75
C PHE A 99 9.05 6.92 2.19
N LEU A 100 9.22 7.54 1.02
CA LEU A 100 8.15 8.32 0.37
C LEU A 100 6.94 7.46 0.02
N PHE A 101 7.17 6.23 -0.47
CA PHE A 101 6.13 5.27 -0.76
C PHE A 101 5.31 4.95 0.50
N LEU A 102 5.98 4.55 1.60
CA LEU A 102 5.31 4.21 2.86
C LEU A 102 4.52 5.39 3.44
N CYS A 103 5.06 6.60 3.39
CA CYS A 103 4.35 7.80 3.85
C CYS A 103 3.12 8.09 2.98
N SER A 104 3.26 8.02 1.65
CA SER A 104 2.14 8.24 0.73
C SER A 104 1.02 7.21 0.92
N LEU A 105 1.38 5.96 1.19
CA LEU A 105 0.45 4.87 1.41
C LEU A 105 -0.28 5.00 2.75
N ALA A 106 0.44 5.41 3.81
CA ALA A 106 -0.15 5.66 5.13
C ALA A 106 -1.14 6.82 5.09
N LEU A 107 -0.79 7.90 4.37
CA LEU A 107 -1.70 9.04 4.16
C LEU A 107 -2.92 8.64 3.33
N LEU A 108 -2.72 7.91 2.23
CA LEU A 108 -3.83 7.41 1.41
C LEU A 108 -4.81 6.57 2.24
N LEU A 109 -4.29 5.68 3.08
CA LEU A 109 -5.12 4.88 3.98
C LEU A 109 -5.80 5.72 5.06
N PHE A 110 -5.15 6.75 5.63
CA PHE A 110 -5.79 7.65 6.57
C PHE A 110 -7.02 8.34 5.95
N PHE A 111 -6.88 8.88 4.74
CA PHE A 111 -8.00 9.48 4.02
C PHE A 111 -9.07 8.44 3.62
N ALA A 112 -8.67 7.24 3.23
CA ALA A 112 -9.61 6.16 2.95
C ALA A 112 -10.39 5.76 4.21
N ALA A 113 -9.71 5.64 5.36
CA ALA A 113 -10.35 5.38 6.65
C ALA A 113 -11.36 6.45 7.00
N LYS A 114 -11.02 7.71 6.72
CA LYS A 114 -11.92 8.83 6.96
C LYS A 114 -13.13 8.86 6.05
N ALA A 115 -12.92 8.66 4.75
CA ALA A 115 -14.00 8.48 3.80
C ALA A 115 -14.93 7.33 4.22
N VAL A 116 -14.38 6.19 4.65
CA VAL A 116 -15.18 5.06 5.15
C VAL A 116 -16.04 5.45 6.36
N ILE A 117 -15.55 6.29 7.27
CA ILE A 117 -16.29 6.63 8.49
C ILE A 117 -17.32 7.72 8.23
N ASP A 118 -16.94 8.79 7.53
CA ASP A 118 -17.82 9.95 7.36
C ASP A 118 -18.82 9.71 6.21
N LEU A 119 -18.36 9.24 5.05
CA LEU A 119 -19.24 9.03 3.89
C LEU A 119 -20.26 7.92 4.14
N ILE A 120 -19.86 6.82 4.79
CA ILE A 120 -20.76 5.68 5.02
C ILE A 120 -21.75 5.99 6.15
N ALA A 121 -21.35 6.80 7.14
CA ALA A 121 -22.25 7.25 8.20
C ALA A 121 -23.39 8.14 7.66
N GLU A 122 -23.15 8.89 6.58
CA GLU A 122 -24.14 9.78 5.98
C GLU A 122 -25.14 9.07 5.05
N ILE A 123 -24.90 7.82 4.63
CA ILE A 123 -25.80 7.10 3.72
C ILE A 123 -27.05 6.62 4.49
N PRO A 124 -28.22 7.28 4.36
CA PRO A 124 -29.38 7.01 5.20
C PRO A 124 -30.06 5.67 4.91
N SER A 125 -29.73 5.04 3.77
CA SER A 125 -30.32 3.78 3.30
C SER A 125 -29.68 2.52 3.88
N LEU A 126 -28.43 2.58 4.35
CA LEU A 126 -27.71 1.47 5.00
C LEU A 126 -27.83 1.50 6.54
N GLY A 127 -28.15 2.67 7.11
CA GLY A 127 -27.95 2.97 8.53
C GLY A 127 -29.12 2.74 9.50
N ARG A 128 -30.26 2.15 9.08
CA ARG A 128 -31.43 1.99 9.98
C ARG A 128 -31.25 0.96 11.12
N GLY A 129 -30.07 0.34 11.26
CA GLY A 129 -29.78 -0.58 12.36
C GLY A 129 -28.30 -0.89 12.61
N VAL A 130 -27.36 -0.18 11.96
CA VAL A 130 -25.92 -0.42 12.12
C VAL A 130 -25.30 0.72 12.93
N PRO A 131 -24.68 0.44 14.08
CA PRO A 131 -23.98 1.47 14.85
C PRO A 131 -22.78 2.04 14.06
N THR A 132 -22.61 3.37 14.07
CA THR A 132 -21.56 4.07 13.28
C THR A 132 -20.15 3.53 13.54
N ARG A 133 -19.86 3.11 14.77
CA ARG A 133 -18.57 2.51 15.17
C ARG A 133 -18.22 1.24 14.37
N VAL A 134 -19.21 0.50 13.88
CA VAL A 134 -18.98 -0.77 13.17
C VAL A 134 -18.38 -0.52 11.78
N TYR A 135 -18.57 0.66 11.20
CA TYR A 135 -17.95 1.03 9.92
C TYR A 135 -16.42 1.10 9.99
N ALA A 136 -15.83 1.28 11.18
CA ALA A 136 -14.39 1.24 11.36
C ALA A 136 -13.77 -0.13 10.97
N TYR A 137 -14.54 -1.22 11.05
CA TYR A 137 -14.08 -2.55 10.63
C TYR A 137 -13.98 -2.71 9.11
N LEU A 138 -14.48 -1.74 8.33
CA LEU A 138 -14.42 -1.72 6.86
C LEU A 138 -13.16 -1.01 6.32
N ILE A 139 -12.35 -0.40 7.19
CA ILE A 139 -11.11 0.29 6.82
C ILE A 139 -10.13 -0.72 6.18
N PRO A 140 -9.69 -0.52 4.93
CA PRO A 140 -8.98 -1.53 4.14
C PRO A 140 -7.48 -1.66 4.46
N LEU A 141 -7.06 -1.49 5.71
CA LEU A 141 -5.66 -1.65 6.12
C LEU A 141 -5.02 -2.99 5.69
N PRO A 142 -5.71 -4.15 5.76
CA PRO A 142 -5.15 -5.42 5.31
C PRO A 142 -4.64 -5.37 3.87
N ALA A 143 -5.35 -4.68 2.98
CA ALA A 143 -4.94 -4.52 1.58
C ALA A 143 -3.60 -3.78 1.48
N PHE A 144 -3.46 -2.68 2.20
CA PHE A 144 -2.24 -1.87 2.20
C PHE A 144 -1.06 -2.62 2.82
N ALA A 145 -1.30 -3.39 3.89
CA ALA A 145 -0.28 -4.25 4.48
C ALA A 145 0.20 -5.34 3.49
N MET A 146 -0.70 -5.92 2.70
CA MET A 146 -0.35 -6.85 1.61
C MET A 146 0.52 -6.19 0.54
N VAL A 147 0.19 -4.97 0.11
CA VAL A 147 0.98 -4.22 -0.88
C VAL A 147 2.41 -4.02 -0.37
N VAL A 148 2.58 -3.54 0.87
CA VAL A 148 3.93 -3.34 1.44
C VAL A 148 4.68 -4.68 1.59
N ARG A 149 3.97 -5.76 1.94
CA ARG A 149 4.57 -7.09 2.09
C ARG A 149 5.17 -7.61 0.79
N VAL A 150 4.48 -7.37 -0.32
CA VAL A 150 4.87 -7.85 -1.66
C VAL A 150 5.96 -6.97 -2.27
N LEU A 151 5.86 -5.65 -2.12
CA LEU A 151 6.79 -4.73 -2.80
C LEU A 151 8.12 -4.52 -2.06
N ILE A 152 8.14 -4.68 -0.73
CA ILE A 152 9.33 -4.40 0.08
C ILE A 152 9.76 -5.67 0.85
N ASN A 153 9.29 -5.84 2.10
CA ASN A 153 9.57 -7.03 2.89
C ASN A 153 8.57 -7.18 4.07
N SER A 154 8.71 -8.27 4.82
CA SER A 154 7.88 -8.57 6.00
C SER A 154 8.05 -7.55 7.12
N GLU A 155 9.29 -7.17 7.38
CA GLU A 155 9.68 -6.31 8.49
C GLU A 155 9.10 -4.89 8.30
N THR A 156 9.20 -4.32 7.10
CA THR A 156 8.58 -3.04 6.76
C THR A 156 7.07 -3.12 6.73
N SER A 157 6.49 -4.24 6.30
CA SER A 157 5.03 -4.42 6.29
C SER A 157 4.44 -4.41 7.71
N ILE A 158 5.12 -5.04 8.67
CA ILE A 158 4.69 -5.01 10.08
C ILE A 158 4.85 -3.59 10.66
N LEU A 159 5.99 -2.94 10.43
CA LEU A 159 6.22 -1.56 10.90
C LEU A 159 5.21 -0.58 10.29
N PHE A 160 4.90 -0.73 9.01
CA PHE A 160 3.86 0.03 8.33
C PHE A 160 2.50 -0.25 8.96
N THR A 161 2.15 -1.51 9.20
CA THR A 161 0.87 -1.91 9.80
C THR A 161 0.65 -1.27 11.16
N VAL A 162 1.69 -1.19 12.00
CA VAL A 162 1.62 -0.52 13.31
C VAL A 162 1.39 0.98 13.16
N ALA A 163 2.17 1.66 12.31
CA ALA A 163 1.99 3.10 12.10
C ALA A 163 0.61 3.42 11.48
N ALA A 164 0.22 2.65 10.47
CA ALA A 164 -1.04 2.79 9.75
C ALA A 164 -2.26 2.52 10.65
N SER A 165 -2.17 1.57 11.58
CA SER A 165 -3.28 1.26 12.49
C SER A 165 -3.49 2.38 13.51
N VAL A 166 -2.41 2.97 14.04
CA VAL A 166 -2.48 4.14 14.92
C VAL A 166 -3.10 5.33 14.19
N LEU A 167 -2.64 5.64 12.98
CA LEU A 167 -3.18 6.75 12.18
C LEU A 167 -4.65 6.54 11.80
N SER A 168 -5.00 5.34 11.33
CA SER A 168 -6.37 5.02 10.92
C SER A 168 -7.35 4.93 12.11
N ALA A 169 -6.86 4.51 13.28
CA ALA A 169 -7.66 4.54 14.50
C ALA A 169 -7.88 5.98 15.00
N ALA A 170 -6.90 6.87 14.86
CA ALA A 170 -7.08 8.29 15.14
C ALA A 170 -8.16 8.90 14.22
N ALA A 171 -8.16 8.52 12.94
CA ALA A 171 -9.24 8.83 12.00
C ALA A 171 -10.62 8.30 12.48
N ALA A 172 -10.64 7.14 13.15
CA ALA A 172 -11.81 6.53 13.75
C ALA A 172 -12.13 7.02 15.18
N ALA A 173 -11.96 8.33 15.41
CA ALA A 173 -12.18 9.00 16.69
C ALA A 173 -11.40 8.38 17.86
N GLY A 174 -10.26 7.73 17.60
CA GLY A 174 -9.38 7.13 18.62
C GLY A 174 -9.95 5.86 19.26
N SER A 175 -10.82 5.11 18.56
CA SER A 175 -11.44 3.91 19.14
C SER A 175 -10.43 2.75 19.31
N TRP A 176 -10.27 2.27 20.54
CA TRP A 176 -9.43 1.12 20.89
C TRP A 176 -9.78 -0.16 20.10
N PRO A 177 -11.06 -0.53 19.92
CA PRO A 177 -11.43 -1.73 19.14
C PRO A 177 -10.99 -1.62 17.68
N ALA A 178 -11.08 -0.44 17.07
CA ALA A 178 -10.63 -0.22 15.71
C ALA A 178 -9.11 -0.37 15.61
N LEU A 179 -8.35 0.21 16.53
CA LEU A 179 -6.89 0.06 16.57
C LEU A 179 -6.46 -1.41 16.62
N LEU A 180 -7.05 -2.18 17.55
CA LEU A 180 -6.73 -3.60 17.71
C LEU A 180 -7.13 -4.42 16.49
N PHE A 181 -8.32 -4.17 15.94
CA PHE A 181 -8.78 -4.82 14.72
C PHE A 181 -7.84 -4.54 13.55
N LEU A 182 -7.46 -3.27 13.35
CA LEU A 182 -6.59 -2.83 12.26
C LEU A 182 -5.21 -3.46 12.36
N LEU A 183 -4.66 -3.57 13.57
CA LEU A 183 -3.39 -4.24 13.82
C LEU A 183 -3.48 -5.75 13.50
N LEU A 184 -4.52 -6.43 13.98
CA LEU A 184 -4.74 -7.87 13.74
C LEU A 184 -5.01 -8.19 12.27
N SER A 185 -5.91 -7.43 11.64
CA SER A 185 -6.29 -7.63 10.24
C SER A 185 -5.14 -7.27 9.29
N GLY A 186 -4.40 -6.20 9.59
CA GLY A 186 -3.21 -5.81 8.83
C GLY A 186 -2.12 -6.86 8.85
N THR A 187 -1.77 -7.35 10.05
CA THR A 187 -0.78 -8.41 10.22
C THR A 187 -1.24 -9.73 9.58
N ALA A 188 -2.53 -10.07 9.66
CA ALA A 188 -3.10 -11.21 8.97
C ALA A 188 -2.94 -11.09 7.44
N GLY A 189 -3.28 -9.94 6.86
CA GLY A 189 -3.09 -9.67 5.44
C GLY A 189 -1.63 -9.78 5.01
N ALA A 190 -0.73 -9.14 5.75
CA ALA A 190 0.72 -9.23 5.52
C ALA A 190 1.25 -10.67 5.61
N ALA A 191 0.72 -11.49 6.54
CA ALA A 191 1.12 -12.89 6.68
C ALA A 191 0.67 -13.73 5.46
N ARG A 192 -0.54 -13.49 4.95
CA ARG A 192 -1.08 -14.22 3.79
C ARG A 192 -0.50 -13.78 2.45
N ALA A 193 0.03 -12.57 2.35
CA ALA A 193 0.69 -12.06 1.15
C ALA A 193 2.20 -12.39 1.06
N ARG A 194 2.70 -13.42 1.77
CA ARG A 194 4.13 -13.79 1.78
C ARG A 194 4.67 -14.22 0.41
N ARG A 195 3.89 -14.96 -0.37
CA ARG A 195 4.31 -15.52 -1.68
C ARG A 195 3.16 -15.39 -2.68
N VAL A 196 3.17 -14.29 -3.42
CA VAL A 196 2.10 -13.95 -4.36
C VAL A 196 2.68 -13.77 -5.76
N PRO A 197 2.98 -14.88 -6.46
CA PRO A 197 3.48 -14.83 -7.82
C PRO A 197 2.43 -14.29 -8.79
N ASP A 198 1.15 -14.66 -8.66
CA ASP A 198 0.07 -14.27 -9.58
C ASP A 198 -1.06 -13.48 -8.92
N ARG A 199 -1.89 -12.87 -9.78
CA ARG A 199 -3.12 -12.18 -9.38
C ARG A 199 -4.07 -13.10 -8.62
N TYR A 200 -4.14 -14.39 -9.00
CA TYR A 200 -5.01 -15.37 -8.34
C TYR A 200 -4.59 -15.60 -6.88
N ARG A 201 -3.30 -15.80 -6.58
CA ARG A 201 -2.84 -15.93 -5.19
C ARG A 201 -3.04 -14.65 -4.39
N MET A 202 -3.04 -13.47 -5.02
CA MET A 202 -3.39 -12.23 -4.33
C MET A 202 -4.87 -12.24 -3.90
N LEU A 203 -5.77 -12.65 -4.79
CA LEU A 203 -7.19 -12.81 -4.45
C LEU A 203 -7.37 -13.84 -3.33
N MET A 204 -6.66 -14.96 -3.42
CA MET A 204 -6.71 -16.01 -2.39
C MET A 204 -6.17 -15.53 -1.04
N ALA A 205 -5.14 -14.68 -1.03
CA ALA A 205 -4.65 -14.05 0.21
C ALA A 205 -5.75 -13.21 0.89
N GLY A 206 -6.57 -12.50 0.11
CA GLY A 206 -7.76 -11.80 0.60
C GLY A 206 -8.81 -12.75 1.19
N VAL A 207 -9.18 -13.79 0.45
CA VAL A 207 -10.14 -14.82 0.92
C VAL A 207 -9.67 -15.46 2.22
N GLN A 208 -8.37 -15.76 2.35
CA GLN A 208 -7.78 -16.31 3.58
C GLN A 208 -7.74 -15.31 4.75
N THR A 209 -7.75 -14.02 4.46
CA THR A 209 -7.75 -12.94 5.46
C THR A 209 -9.17 -12.64 5.96
N ALA A 210 -10.20 -12.86 5.14
CA ALA A 210 -11.62 -12.69 5.48
C ALA A 210 -12.07 -13.35 6.79
N PRO A 211 -11.81 -14.66 7.06
CA PRO A 211 -12.25 -15.27 8.31
C PRO A 211 -11.54 -14.68 9.53
N VAL A 212 -10.27 -14.29 9.41
CA VAL A 212 -9.51 -13.66 10.50
C VAL A 212 -10.10 -12.28 10.82
N CYS A 213 -10.40 -11.48 9.80
CA CYS A 213 -11.04 -10.19 9.98
C CYS A 213 -12.45 -10.32 10.56
N ALA A 214 -13.25 -11.27 10.08
CA ALA A 214 -14.61 -11.51 10.58
C ALA A 214 -14.61 -11.87 12.08
N LEU A 215 -13.76 -12.83 12.46
CA LEU A 215 -13.64 -13.26 13.85
C LEU A 215 -13.07 -12.15 14.74
N ALA A 216 -12.05 -11.44 14.29
CA ALA A 216 -11.46 -10.33 15.05
C ALA A 216 -12.48 -9.20 15.27
N ALA A 217 -13.20 -8.79 14.23
CA ALA A 217 -14.21 -7.75 14.34
C ALA A 217 -15.37 -8.16 15.26
N ALA A 218 -15.89 -9.37 15.11
CA ALA A 218 -16.96 -9.90 15.96
C ALA A 218 -16.51 -10.01 17.43
N ALA A 219 -15.30 -10.53 17.69
CA ALA A 219 -14.77 -10.68 19.04
C ALA A 219 -14.51 -9.34 19.72
N LEU A 220 -13.94 -8.37 19.00
CA LEU A 220 -13.68 -7.03 19.54
C LEU A 220 -14.98 -6.26 19.78
N GLU A 221 -15.94 -6.34 18.86
CA GLU A 221 -17.24 -5.69 19.07
C GLU A 221 -17.97 -6.30 20.28
N PHE A 222 -17.92 -7.62 20.44
CA PHE A 222 -18.48 -8.30 21.60
C PHE A 222 -17.81 -7.85 22.91
N SER A 223 -16.48 -7.79 22.92
CA SER A 223 -15.69 -7.51 24.12
C SER A 223 -15.86 -6.08 24.63
N PHE A 224 -16.00 -5.10 23.73
CA PHE A 224 -16.06 -3.68 24.10
C PHE A 224 -17.47 -3.10 24.12
N HIS A 225 -18.41 -3.69 23.37
CA HIS A 225 -19.76 -3.12 23.19
C HIS A 225 -20.89 -4.13 23.43
N GLY A 226 -20.58 -5.37 23.82
CA GLY A 226 -21.57 -6.43 24.01
C GLY A 226 -22.17 -6.92 22.69
N GLY A 227 -23.46 -7.29 22.66
CA GLY A 227 -24.03 -8.03 21.52
C GLY A 227 -24.52 -7.20 20.33
N GLY A 228 -24.83 -5.91 20.50
CA GLY A 228 -25.70 -5.16 19.57
C GLY A 228 -25.16 -4.97 18.15
N GLY A 229 -23.84 -5.04 17.95
CA GLY A 229 -23.18 -4.83 16.65
C GLY A 229 -22.42 -6.04 16.11
N VAL A 230 -22.40 -7.16 16.81
CA VAL A 230 -21.45 -8.28 16.55
C VAL A 230 -21.63 -8.90 15.17
N LEU A 231 -22.87 -9.13 14.76
CA LEU A 231 -23.18 -9.69 13.44
C LEU A 231 -22.66 -8.77 12.33
N TRP A 232 -22.96 -7.47 12.42
CA TRP A 232 -22.50 -6.48 11.45
C TRP A 232 -20.98 -6.31 11.46
N ALA A 233 -20.35 -6.33 12.64
CA ALA A 233 -18.90 -6.29 12.76
C ALA A 233 -18.25 -7.50 12.07
N GLY A 234 -18.78 -8.71 12.29
CA GLY A 234 -18.32 -9.92 11.62
C GLY A 234 -18.49 -9.85 10.10
N VAL A 235 -19.63 -9.37 9.60
CA VAL A 235 -19.88 -9.18 8.17
C VAL A 235 -18.93 -8.16 7.56
N PHE A 236 -18.77 -6.98 8.18
CA PHE A 236 -17.86 -5.94 7.67
C PHE A 236 -16.40 -6.37 7.75
N GLY A 237 -16.00 -7.08 8.80
CA GLY A 237 -14.69 -7.71 8.89
C GLY A 237 -14.46 -8.72 7.75
N ALA A 238 -15.43 -9.60 7.49
CA ALA A 238 -15.36 -10.56 6.40
C ALA A 238 -15.23 -9.87 5.03
N VAL A 239 -16.06 -8.86 4.77
CA VAL A 239 -16.04 -8.06 3.54
C VAL A 239 -14.70 -7.35 3.39
N ASN A 240 -14.18 -6.74 4.46
CA ASN A 240 -12.88 -6.07 4.45
C ASN A 240 -11.75 -7.02 4.06
N GLY A 241 -11.69 -8.20 4.70
CA GLY A 241 -10.70 -9.20 4.34
C GLY A 241 -10.87 -9.71 2.91
N LEU A 242 -12.10 -9.95 2.45
CA LEU A 242 -12.37 -10.41 1.08
C LEU A 242 -11.96 -9.37 0.02
N LEU A 243 -12.25 -8.09 0.28
CA LEU A 243 -11.90 -6.98 -0.61
C LEU A 243 -10.41 -6.63 -0.58
N SER A 244 -9.66 -7.09 0.43
CA SER A 244 -8.24 -6.74 0.57
C SER A 244 -7.38 -7.17 -0.62
N GLY A 245 -7.60 -8.37 -1.17
CA GLY A 245 -6.89 -8.87 -2.35
C GLY A 245 -7.16 -8.01 -3.61
N PRO A 246 -8.43 -7.80 -4.01
CA PRO A 246 -8.79 -6.89 -5.11
C PRO A 246 -8.25 -5.46 -4.94
N ILE A 247 -8.34 -4.89 -3.73
CA ILE A 247 -7.82 -3.54 -3.45
C ILE A 247 -6.29 -3.52 -3.61
N ALA A 248 -5.58 -4.54 -3.08
CA ALA A 248 -4.14 -4.65 -3.27
C ALA A 248 -3.77 -4.75 -4.76
N LEU A 249 -4.52 -5.52 -5.56
CA LEU A 249 -4.34 -5.61 -7.01
C LEU A 249 -4.58 -4.28 -7.74
N ALA A 250 -5.48 -3.43 -7.23
CA ALA A 250 -5.71 -2.11 -7.80
C ALA A 250 -4.58 -1.13 -7.46
N VAL A 251 -4.02 -1.22 -6.25
CA VAL A 251 -2.97 -0.31 -5.77
C VAL A 251 -1.58 -0.69 -6.29
N MET A 252 -1.28 -1.98 -6.44
CA MET A 252 0.05 -2.46 -6.86
C MET A 252 0.55 -1.84 -8.18
N PRO A 253 -0.21 -1.81 -9.30
CA PRO A 253 0.28 -1.25 -10.57
C PRO A 253 0.62 0.25 -10.46
N VAL A 254 -0.13 0.98 -9.64
CA VAL A 254 0.15 2.41 -9.36
C VAL A 254 1.45 2.53 -8.59
N ALA A 255 1.67 1.68 -7.58
CA ALA A 255 2.91 1.65 -6.82
C ALA A 255 4.13 1.26 -7.69
N GLU A 256 3.98 0.25 -8.56
CA GLU A 256 5.01 -0.20 -9.48
C GLU A 256 5.41 0.89 -10.49
N SER A 257 4.42 1.53 -11.12
CA SER A 257 4.67 2.57 -12.12
C SER A 257 5.21 3.87 -11.52
N ALA A 258 4.71 4.29 -10.34
CA ALA A 258 5.13 5.52 -9.68
C ALA A 258 6.50 5.42 -9.00
N PHE A 259 6.81 4.27 -8.39
CA PHE A 259 8.04 4.09 -7.59
C PHE A 259 9.06 3.13 -8.22
N GLY A 260 8.71 2.48 -9.33
CA GLY A 260 9.62 1.59 -10.08
C GLY A 260 9.86 0.25 -9.39
N TYR A 261 8.90 -0.26 -8.63
CA TYR A 261 8.97 -1.62 -8.08
C TYR A 261 8.67 -2.65 -9.18
N ALA A 262 9.31 -3.81 -9.07
CA ALA A 262 9.01 -4.98 -9.87
C ALA A 262 8.47 -6.07 -8.94
N SER A 263 7.16 -6.30 -8.94
CA SER A 263 6.57 -7.45 -8.22
C SER A 263 6.68 -8.72 -9.05
N ASP A 264 6.58 -9.87 -8.40
CA ASP A 264 6.52 -11.17 -9.07
C ASP A 264 5.36 -11.23 -10.08
N ILE A 265 4.21 -10.60 -9.75
CA ILE A 265 3.05 -10.49 -10.64
C ILE A 265 3.46 -9.78 -11.94
N ARG A 266 4.16 -8.65 -11.83
CA ARG A 266 4.63 -7.90 -12.99
C ARG A 266 5.66 -8.67 -13.80
N LEU A 267 6.56 -9.40 -13.14
CA LEU A 267 7.55 -10.24 -13.79
C LEU A 267 6.89 -11.39 -14.55
N MET A 268 5.88 -12.04 -13.98
CA MET A 268 5.13 -13.10 -14.66
C MET A 268 4.29 -12.57 -15.83
N GLU A 269 3.73 -11.36 -15.72
CA GLU A 269 3.07 -10.68 -16.84
C GLU A 269 4.04 -10.40 -17.99
N LEU A 270 5.28 -10.03 -17.68
CA LEU A 270 6.33 -9.75 -18.68
C LEU A 270 6.97 -11.03 -19.25
N SER A 271 7.01 -12.12 -18.48
CA SER A 271 7.56 -13.41 -18.92
C SER A 271 6.56 -14.24 -19.75
N GLY A 272 5.30 -13.81 -19.86
CA GLY A 272 4.31 -14.45 -20.71
C GLY A 272 4.78 -14.49 -22.17
N THR A 273 4.76 -15.67 -22.78
CA THR A 273 5.19 -15.92 -24.18
C THR A 273 4.37 -15.16 -25.23
N GLY A 274 3.29 -14.50 -24.84
CA GLY A 274 2.50 -13.59 -25.68
C GLY A 274 3.08 -12.18 -25.82
N HIS A 275 4.16 -11.82 -25.10
CA HIS A 275 4.77 -10.49 -25.25
C HIS A 275 5.54 -10.41 -26.58
N PRO A 276 5.31 -9.38 -27.44
CA PRO A 276 5.93 -9.28 -28.77
C PRO A 276 7.47 -9.30 -28.73
N LEU A 277 8.07 -8.80 -27.64
CA LEU A 277 9.52 -8.90 -27.41
C LEU A 277 10.00 -10.33 -27.17
N LEU A 278 9.25 -11.16 -26.42
CA LEU A 278 9.62 -12.54 -26.16
C LEU A 278 9.42 -13.41 -27.41
N SER A 279 8.34 -13.15 -28.15
CA SER A 279 8.08 -13.79 -29.46
C SER A 279 9.17 -13.46 -30.47
N ARG A 280 9.63 -12.20 -30.53
CA ARG A 280 10.82 -11.82 -31.30
C ARG A 280 12.08 -12.51 -30.82
N LEU A 281 12.33 -12.57 -29.51
CA LEU A 281 13.53 -13.24 -28.98
C LEU A 281 13.56 -14.74 -29.36
N MET A 282 12.39 -15.39 -29.33
CA MET A 282 12.20 -16.78 -29.72
C MET A 282 12.40 -16.99 -31.24
N MET A 283 11.94 -16.05 -32.07
CA MET A 283 12.08 -16.13 -33.54
C MET A 283 13.46 -15.70 -34.05
N GLU A 284 14.03 -14.64 -33.51
CA GLU A 284 15.29 -14.04 -33.97
C GLU A 284 16.52 -14.75 -33.36
N THR A 285 16.43 -15.23 -32.11
CA THR A 285 17.56 -15.85 -31.39
C THR A 285 17.14 -17.00 -30.46
N PRO A 286 16.78 -18.18 -30.99
CA PRO A 286 16.24 -19.29 -30.20
C PRO A 286 17.20 -19.84 -29.14
N GLY A 287 18.52 -19.79 -29.39
CA GLY A 287 19.54 -20.24 -28.43
C GLY A 287 19.59 -19.36 -27.16
N THR A 288 19.49 -18.05 -27.31
CA THR A 288 19.44 -17.10 -26.19
C THR A 288 18.15 -17.21 -25.41
N PHE A 289 17.03 -17.46 -26.10
CA PHE A 289 15.75 -17.77 -25.47
C PHE A 289 15.87 -19.02 -24.58
N HIS A 290 16.39 -20.13 -25.12
CA HIS A 290 16.53 -21.37 -24.36
C HIS A 290 17.47 -21.21 -23.15
N HIS A 291 18.59 -20.50 -23.30
CA HIS A 291 19.49 -20.21 -22.19
C HIS A 291 18.82 -19.37 -21.10
N SER A 292 18.04 -18.35 -21.48
CA SER A 292 17.33 -17.50 -20.54
C SER A 292 16.24 -18.25 -19.77
N VAL A 293 15.53 -19.18 -20.44
CA VAL A 293 14.54 -20.04 -19.79
C VAL A 293 15.20 -21.00 -18.80
N VAL A 294 16.30 -21.67 -19.18
CA VAL A 294 17.02 -22.61 -18.30
C VAL A 294 17.64 -21.89 -17.09
N VAL A 295 18.21 -20.70 -17.28
CA VAL A 295 18.73 -19.90 -16.15
C VAL A 295 17.60 -19.42 -15.25
N GLY A 296 16.46 -19.01 -15.83
CA GLY A 296 15.27 -18.61 -15.08
C GLY A 296 14.72 -19.73 -14.19
N THR A 297 14.59 -20.94 -14.72
CA THR A 297 14.10 -22.10 -13.95
C THR A 297 15.06 -22.51 -12.83
N LEU A 298 16.37 -22.42 -13.08
CA LEU A 298 17.38 -22.67 -12.04
C LEU A 298 17.36 -21.60 -10.93
N ALA A 299 17.14 -20.33 -11.28
CA ALA A 299 17.01 -19.25 -10.32
C ALA A 299 15.74 -19.39 -9.45
N GLU A 300 14.60 -19.78 -10.05
CA GLU A 300 13.35 -20.03 -9.32
C GLU A 300 13.48 -21.22 -8.36
N ALA A 301 14.15 -22.30 -8.78
CA ALA A 301 14.40 -23.46 -7.91
C ALA A 301 15.32 -23.14 -6.72
N GLY A 302 16.08 -22.05 -6.78
CA GLY A 302 17.01 -21.61 -5.73
C GLY A 302 16.46 -20.59 -4.73
N ALA A 303 15.24 -20.06 -4.92
CA ALA A 303 14.63 -18.97 -4.12
C ALA A 303 13.59 -19.45 -3.09
#